data_AF-A0A3E0W6C4-F1
#
_entry.id   AF-A0A3E0W6C4-F1
#
_cell.length_a   1.000
_cell.length_b   1.000
_cell.length_c   1.000
_cell.angle_alpha   90.00
_cell.angle_beta   90.00
_cell.angle_gamma   90.00
#
_symmetry.space_group_name_H-M   'P 1'
#
loop_
_entity.id
_entity.type
_entity.pdbx_description
1 polymer ?
#
loop_
_entity_poly.entity_id
_entity_poly.type
_entity_poly.pdbx_seq_one_letter_code
_entity_poly.pdbx_strand_id
1 'polypeptide(L)'
;MDWSGIKVLIIDDEADQASLNTLGKRHKLSPTYKQLLDMRDTFPHHAYLQYTATPQAPLLVAINDVLSPDFVRVINPGSGYVGGPDYFEQTNRRLVRVIDESDLEMADDPNGGPPESLLDSFRLFIVGCAAVLTQSEPTTRSMLIHPSRVTAPHATFVRWIRRRAEFWLTALRDEEYKAGIRAEFLTSWTDLRSTDPDLPSFEECWAAIRFVLRGLQVVEMNAREGASTPVIEWDNTRAYVLVGGQALDRGFTVEGLAVTYMPRGPGVWNADSIQQRARFFGYKRSFLGQCRVFLDPQLRDAFENYVEHERHMLDSLTAIQNGSESLKDWERQFYLDPAMKATRQSVISIPMIKVEAGQRWIYDPAPISNQKAGEVATAALEHFLETTELEPSQFEHLQGVISVQRALELLESLPNLAESKLPNIRGLKLQLAKLADNDSEQIRLFYLRPKEKTERTVTAGNTVQPFQGASKNYPGDRSLTDPDRITLQIHKFAVRTSREAVPFAEMVVPAFWIPERLAGGWLLEEGGA
;
A
#
# COMPACT_ATOMS: atom_id res chain seq x y z
N MET A 1 12.05 45.68 2.49
CA MET A 1 11.85 45.89 1.03
C MET A 1 10.35 45.92 0.80
N ASP A 2 9.86 46.79 -0.08
CA ASP A 2 8.45 46.81 -0.45
C ASP A 2 8.21 45.77 -1.55
N TRP A 3 7.41 44.74 -1.24
CA TRP A 3 7.08 43.63 -2.14
C TRP A 3 5.67 43.73 -2.73
N SER A 4 4.92 44.81 -2.42
CA SER A 4 3.50 44.96 -2.77
C SER A 4 3.21 44.92 -4.27
N GLY A 5 4.16 45.30 -5.11
CA GLY A 5 4.03 45.25 -6.58
C GLY A 5 4.34 43.90 -7.22
N ILE A 6 4.81 42.90 -6.45
CA ILE A 6 5.32 41.62 -7.00
C ILE A 6 4.31 40.50 -6.75
N LYS A 7 4.02 39.72 -7.79
CA LYS A 7 3.29 38.46 -7.69
C LYS A 7 4.30 37.32 -7.52
N VAL A 8 4.16 36.54 -6.45
CA VAL A 8 5.11 35.48 -6.09
C VAL A 8 4.43 34.11 -6.18
N LEU A 9 5.11 33.15 -6.80
CA LEU A 9 4.73 31.74 -6.73
C LEU A 9 5.76 31.02 -5.84
N ILE A 10 5.29 30.47 -4.74
CA ILE A 10 6.09 29.65 -3.81
C ILE A 10 5.82 28.19 -4.16
N ILE A 11 6.86 27.44 -4.48
CA ILE A 11 6.76 26.01 -4.80
C ILE A 11 7.43 25.24 -3.66
N ASP A 12 6.64 24.39 -3.01
CA ASP A 12 7.09 23.44 -1.99
C ASP A 12 7.22 22.07 -2.66
N ASP A 13 8.42 21.81 -3.16
CA ASP A 13 8.82 20.53 -3.70
C ASP A 13 9.06 19.57 -2.53
N GLU A 14 8.35 18.44 -2.50
CA GLU A 14 8.26 17.51 -1.36
C GLU A 14 7.43 18.04 -0.18
N ALA A 15 6.25 18.57 -0.48
CA ALA A 15 5.33 19.18 0.49
C ALA A 15 4.89 18.28 1.67
N ASP A 16 5.09 16.96 1.59
CA ASP A 16 4.88 16.03 2.67
C ASP A 16 5.96 16.12 3.78
N GLN A 17 7.11 16.71 3.47
CA GLN A 17 8.31 16.63 4.29
C GLN A 17 8.47 17.74 5.31
N ALA A 18 8.99 18.91 4.94
CA ALA A 18 9.56 19.83 5.93
C ALA A 18 8.56 20.91 6.35
N SER A 19 7.70 21.31 5.42
CA SER A 19 6.80 22.45 5.56
C SER A 19 5.77 22.25 6.66
N LEU A 20 5.14 21.08 6.75
CA LEU A 20 4.01 20.81 7.66
C LEU A 20 4.36 20.93 9.16
N ASN A 21 3.40 21.41 9.96
CA ASN A 21 3.61 21.63 11.38
C ASN A 21 3.67 20.33 12.19
N THR A 22 4.85 19.96 12.66
CA THR A 22 5.08 18.76 13.48
C THR A 22 4.78 18.95 14.97
N LEU A 23 4.47 20.17 15.42
CA LEU A 23 4.17 20.49 16.81
C LEU A 23 2.71 20.90 17.06
N GLY A 24 1.85 20.76 16.04
CA GLY A 24 0.44 21.15 16.10
C GLY A 24 -0.33 20.53 17.27
N LYS A 25 -0.11 19.23 17.55
CA LYS A 25 -0.71 18.52 18.70
C LYS A 25 -0.33 19.09 20.07
N ARG A 26 0.74 19.88 20.14
CA ARG A 26 1.19 20.57 21.36
C ARG A 26 0.81 22.05 21.35
N HIS A 27 -0.07 22.46 20.42
CA HIS A 27 -0.44 23.86 20.18
C HIS A 27 0.78 24.77 19.98
N LYS A 28 1.80 24.29 19.26
CA LYS A 28 3.03 25.00 18.95
C LYS A 28 3.33 24.95 17.45
N LEU A 29 4.16 25.87 16.97
CA LEU A 29 4.69 25.89 15.61
C LEU A 29 6.08 25.26 15.58
N SER A 30 6.33 24.35 14.64
CA SER A 30 7.69 23.91 14.35
C SER A 30 8.53 25.08 13.77
N PRO A 31 9.85 25.11 13.98
CA PRO A 31 10.69 26.20 13.46
C PRO A 31 10.55 26.41 11.95
N THR A 32 10.56 25.33 11.17
CA THR A 32 10.41 25.38 9.70
C THR A 32 9.04 25.91 9.28
N TYR A 33 7.96 25.39 9.88
CA TYR A 33 6.60 25.87 9.58
C TYR A 33 6.46 27.36 9.91
N LYS A 34 7.01 27.82 11.04
CA LYS A 34 7.00 29.24 11.40
C LYS A 34 7.71 30.11 10.35
N GLN A 35 8.92 29.73 9.95
CA GLN A 35 9.67 30.48 8.92
C GLN A 35 8.90 30.54 7.59
N LEU A 36 8.18 29.47 7.26
CA LEU A 36 7.35 29.42 6.06
C LEU A 36 6.17 30.39 6.14
N LEU A 37 5.50 30.47 7.30
CA LEU A 37 4.46 31.49 7.53
C LEU A 37 5.03 32.90 7.39
N ASP A 38 6.14 33.19 8.06
CA ASP A 38 6.79 34.50 8.02
C ASP A 38 7.18 34.88 6.57
N MET A 39 7.65 33.91 5.78
CA MET A 39 7.96 34.09 4.36
C MET A 39 6.71 34.40 3.53
N ARG A 40 5.60 33.68 3.74
CA ARG A 40 4.34 33.91 3.04
C ARG A 40 3.76 35.28 3.35
N ASP A 41 3.77 35.67 4.63
CA ASP A 41 3.26 36.96 5.11
C ASP A 41 4.07 38.16 4.58
N THR A 42 5.33 37.92 4.18
CA THR A 42 6.18 38.93 3.55
C THR A 42 5.70 39.31 2.14
N PHE A 43 4.92 38.45 1.47
CA PHE A 43 4.45 38.65 0.10
C PHE A 43 2.92 38.85 0.05
N PRO A 44 2.39 40.07 -0.10
CA PRO A 44 0.95 40.31 -0.11
C PRO A 44 0.18 39.63 -1.26
N HIS A 45 0.87 39.35 -2.36
CA HIS A 45 0.33 38.68 -3.54
C HIS A 45 1.11 37.41 -3.84
N HIS A 46 0.78 36.32 -3.14
CA HIS A 46 1.43 35.03 -3.31
C HIS A 46 0.45 33.90 -3.62
N ALA A 47 0.94 32.89 -4.34
CA ALA A 47 0.34 31.55 -4.41
C ALA A 47 1.33 30.54 -3.84
N TYR A 48 0.81 29.52 -3.15
CA TYR A 48 1.60 28.43 -2.57
C TYR A 48 1.22 27.12 -3.26
N LEU A 49 2.14 26.52 -3.99
CA LEU A 49 1.95 25.28 -4.72
C LEU A 49 2.68 24.15 -4.01
N GLN A 50 1.92 23.17 -3.52
CA GLN A 50 2.45 21.93 -2.95
C GLN A 50 2.66 20.91 -4.08
N TYR A 51 3.86 20.37 -4.18
CA TYR A 51 4.21 19.33 -5.13
C TYR A 51 4.80 18.13 -4.38
N THR A 52 4.22 16.94 -4.53
CA THR A 52 4.71 15.72 -3.87
C THR A 52 4.15 14.48 -4.55
N ALA A 53 4.90 13.38 -4.48
CA ALA A 53 4.41 12.05 -4.85
C ALA A 53 3.64 11.35 -3.71
N THR A 54 3.81 11.81 -2.47
CA THR A 54 3.26 11.26 -1.21
C THR A 54 2.27 12.24 -0.56
N PRO A 55 1.07 12.49 -1.13
CA PRO A 55 0.18 13.56 -0.65
C PRO A 55 -0.53 13.24 0.68
N GLN A 56 -0.26 12.09 1.33
CA GLN A 56 -0.94 11.69 2.56
C GLN A 56 -0.83 12.74 3.67
N ALA A 57 0.36 13.34 3.86
CA ALA A 57 0.56 14.30 4.93
C ALA A 57 -0.16 15.64 4.69
N PRO A 58 -0.06 16.28 3.51
CA PRO A 58 -0.87 17.45 3.18
C PRO A 58 -2.38 17.23 3.28
N LEU A 59 -2.87 16.02 2.98
CA LEU A 59 -4.30 15.70 3.03
C LEU A 59 -4.85 15.48 4.46
N LEU A 60 -3.96 15.29 5.44
CA LEU A 60 -4.28 14.94 6.84
C LEU A 60 -4.00 16.06 7.85
N VAL A 61 -3.59 17.25 7.40
CA VAL A 61 -3.52 18.45 8.26
C VAL A 61 -4.91 19.01 8.52
N ALA A 62 -5.05 19.88 9.52
CA ALA A 62 -6.34 20.47 9.86
C ALA A 62 -6.89 21.27 8.66
N ILE A 63 -8.20 21.20 8.41
CA ILE A 63 -8.84 21.87 7.26
C ILE A 63 -8.65 23.39 7.30
N ASN A 64 -8.53 23.97 8.50
CA ASN A 64 -8.26 25.39 8.71
C ASN A 64 -6.76 25.74 8.75
N ASP A 65 -5.86 24.77 8.57
CA ASP A 65 -4.43 25.04 8.43
C ASP A 65 -4.18 25.77 7.11
N VAL A 66 -3.29 26.74 7.13
CA VAL A 66 -2.94 27.53 5.94
C VAL A 66 -2.21 26.72 4.86
N LEU A 67 -1.69 25.55 5.21
CA LEU A 67 -1.11 24.56 4.28
C LEU A 67 -2.08 23.43 3.94
N SER A 68 -3.35 23.54 4.37
CA SER A 68 -4.41 22.66 3.89
C SER A 68 -4.71 23.00 2.43
N PRO A 69 -4.59 22.05 1.50
CA PRO A 69 -4.77 22.33 0.07
C PRO A 69 -6.23 22.69 -0.27
N ASP A 70 -6.42 23.72 -1.09
CA ASP A 70 -7.73 24.13 -1.60
C ASP A 70 -8.20 23.26 -2.79
N PHE A 71 -7.27 22.74 -3.57
CA PHE A 71 -7.52 21.92 -4.76
C PHE A 71 -6.45 20.84 -4.91
N VAL A 72 -6.72 19.84 -5.73
CA VAL A 72 -5.77 18.82 -6.13
C VAL A 72 -5.65 18.75 -7.66
N ARG A 73 -4.43 18.53 -8.14
CA ARG A 73 -4.18 18.18 -9.54
C ARG A 73 -3.36 16.91 -9.58
N VAL A 74 -3.94 15.83 -10.07
CA VAL A 74 -3.25 14.55 -10.28
C VAL A 74 -2.49 14.62 -11.61
N ILE A 75 -1.21 14.30 -11.57
CA ILE A 75 -0.34 14.26 -12.75
C ILE A 75 -0.15 12.81 -13.14
N ASN A 76 -0.63 12.46 -14.33
CA ASN A 76 -0.42 11.12 -14.87
C ASN A 76 1.00 11.00 -15.43
N PRO A 77 1.73 9.93 -15.11
CA PRO A 77 3.04 9.71 -15.66
C PRO A 77 2.98 9.39 -17.17
N GLY A 78 4.07 9.68 -17.89
CA GLY A 78 4.19 9.30 -19.30
C GLY A 78 4.36 7.79 -19.49
N SER A 79 4.18 7.29 -20.72
CA SER A 79 4.24 5.85 -21.06
C SER A 79 5.59 5.17 -20.72
N GLY A 80 6.66 5.94 -20.61
CA GLY A 80 7.98 5.46 -20.21
C GLY A 80 8.16 5.20 -18.71
N TYR A 81 7.23 5.67 -17.87
CA TYR A 81 7.27 5.47 -16.43
C TYR A 81 6.83 4.05 -16.06
N VAL A 82 7.49 3.48 -15.06
CA VAL A 82 7.22 2.18 -14.46
C VAL A 82 6.92 2.41 -12.98
N GLY A 83 5.78 1.93 -12.50
CA GLY A 83 5.31 2.09 -11.12
C GLY A 83 5.06 0.76 -10.41
N GLY A 84 4.35 0.84 -9.29
CA GLY A 84 3.94 -0.31 -8.49
C GLY A 84 3.28 -1.45 -9.27
N PRO A 85 2.23 -1.16 -10.06
CA PRO A 85 1.54 -2.16 -10.87
C PRO A 85 2.48 -3.00 -11.75
N ASP A 86 3.49 -2.37 -12.34
CA ASP A 86 4.43 -3.04 -13.24
C ASP A 86 5.32 -4.08 -12.54
N TYR A 87 5.56 -3.95 -11.23
CA TYR A 87 6.39 -4.87 -10.46
C TYR A 87 5.59 -5.90 -9.67
N PHE A 88 4.45 -5.50 -9.10
CA PHE A 88 3.75 -6.27 -8.07
C PHE A 88 2.47 -6.95 -8.58
N GLU A 89 1.99 -6.64 -9.79
CA GLU A 89 0.88 -7.38 -10.37
C GLU A 89 1.29 -8.82 -10.77
N GLN A 90 0.34 -9.75 -10.75
CA GLN A 90 0.58 -11.19 -10.87
C GLN A 90 1.34 -11.60 -12.15
N THR A 91 1.22 -10.83 -13.22
CA THR A 91 1.88 -11.04 -14.51
C THR A 91 3.39 -10.82 -14.46
N ASN A 92 3.89 -10.04 -13.49
CA ASN A 92 5.27 -9.57 -13.44
C ASN A 92 6.06 -10.07 -12.21
N ARG A 93 5.56 -11.10 -11.52
CA ARG A 93 6.19 -11.72 -10.34
C ARG A 93 7.64 -12.18 -10.54
N ARG A 94 8.16 -12.25 -11.77
CA ARG A 94 9.58 -12.56 -12.04
C ARG A 94 10.52 -11.39 -11.74
N LEU A 95 10.01 -10.16 -11.71
CA LEU A 95 10.81 -8.96 -11.44
C LEU A 95 11.10 -8.79 -9.94
N VAL A 96 10.21 -9.27 -9.07
CA VAL A 96 10.32 -9.18 -7.61
C VAL A 96 10.67 -10.56 -7.05
N ARG A 97 11.72 -10.65 -6.23
CA ARG A 97 12.19 -11.87 -5.58
C ARG A 97 12.19 -11.66 -4.08
N VAL A 98 11.68 -12.65 -3.37
CA VAL A 98 11.73 -12.67 -1.90
C VAL A 98 13.08 -13.24 -1.48
N ILE A 99 13.72 -12.60 -0.51
CA ILE A 99 14.96 -13.07 0.11
C ILE A 99 14.58 -14.07 1.21
N ASP A 100 15.18 -15.26 1.17
CA ASP A 100 14.91 -16.32 2.15
C ASP A 100 15.45 -15.95 3.53
N GLU A 101 14.82 -16.51 4.58
CA GLU A 101 15.15 -16.20 5.97
C GLU A 101 16.62 -16.49 6.32
N SER A 102 17.19 -17.59 5.83
CA SER A 102 18.61 -17.91 6.03
C SER A 102 19.54 -16.87 5.42
N ASP A 103 19.16 -16.28 4.29
CA ASP A 103 19.94 -15.24 3.64
C ASP A 103 19.81 -13.90 4.35
N LEU A 104 18.66 -13.61 4.96
CA LEU A 104 18.47 -12.45 5.84
C LEU A 104 19.34 -12.57 7.09
N GLU A 105 19.38 -13.75 7.71
CA GLU A 105 20.27 -14.01 8.86
C GLU A 105 21.75 -13.82 8.49
N MET A 106 22.17 -14.33 7.32
CA MET A 106 23.53 -14.12 6.81
C MET A 106 23.81 -12.64 6.50
N ALA A 107 22.82 -11.90 5.99
CA ALA A 107 22.94 -10.47 5.68
C ALA A 107 23.18 -9.63 6.95
N ASP A 108 22.62 -10.07 8.08
CA ASP A 108 22.74 -9.43 9.39
C ASP A 108 24.03 -9.81 10.15
N ASP A 109 24.78 -10.84 9.72
CA ASP A 109 26.08 -11.19 10.33
C ASP A 109 27.25 -10.44 9.66
N PRO A 110 27.82 -9.40 10.28
CA PRO A 110 28.92 -8.63 9.71
C PRO A 110 30.24 -9.42 9.61
N ASN A 111 30.37 -10.53 10.35
CA ASN A 111 31.55 -11.40 10.35
C ASN A 111 31.41 -12.58 9.38
N GLY A 112 30.20 -12.81 8.87
CA GLY A 112 29.85 -13.88 7.95
C GLY A 112 30.27 -13.63 6.49
N GLY A 113 29.95 -14.62 5.66
CA GLY A 113 30.04 -14.53 4.20
C GLY A 113 28.81 -13.82 3.60
N PRO A 114 28.90 -13.37 2.33
CA PRO A 114 27.74 -12.80 1.66
C PRO A 114 26.62 -13.84 1.48
N PRO A 115 25.34 -13.45 1.64
CA PRO A 115 24.18 -14.29 1.31
C PRO A 115 24.17 -14.71 -0.16
N GLU A 116 23.55 -15.84 -0.48
CA GLU A 116 23.50 -16.34 -1.87
C GLU A 116 22.66 -15.42 -2.77
N SER A 117 21.53 -14.93 -2.29
CA SER A 117 20.67 -13.95 -2.97
C SER A 117 21.38 -12.64 -3.31
N LEU A 118 22.33 -12.19 -2.47
CA LEU A 118 23.16 -11.02 -2.78
C LEU A 118 24.08 -11.32 -3.97
N LEU A 119 24.68 -12.51 -4.00
CA LEU A 119 25.55 -12.94 -5.11
C LEU A 119 24.75 -13.14 -6.40
N ASP A 120 23.55 -13.70 -6.31
CA ASP A 120 22.62 -13.84 -7.44
C ASP A 120 22.22 -12.49 -8.02
N SER A 121 21.75 -11.57 -7.18
CA SER A 121 21.37 -10.22 -7.62
C SER A 121 22.56 -9.50 -8.26
N PHE A 122 23.77 -9.69 -7.72
CA PHE A 122 24.98 -9.12 -8.30
C PHE A 122 25.36 -9.78 -9.64
N ARG A 123 25.23 -11.10 -9.79
CA ARG A 123 25.44 -11.79 -11.09
C ARG A 123 24.49 -11.28 -12.16
N LEU A 124 23.20 -11.17 -11.84
CA LEU A 124 22.17 -10.60 -12.74
C LEU A 124 22.54 -9.18 -13.17
N PHE A 125 22.95 -8.34 -12.22
CA PHE A 125 23.39 -6.97 -12.52
C PHE A 125 24.57 -6.94 -13.50
N ILE A 126 25.58 -7.78 -13.29
CA ILE A 126 26.76 -7.85 -14.17
C ILE A 126 26.38 -8.32 -15.58
N VAL A 127 25.47 -9.30 -15.72
CA VAL A 127 24.96 -9.71 -17.03
C VAL A 127 24.20 -8.58 -17.72
N GLY A 128 23.34 -7.87 -17.00
CA GLY A 128 22.62 -6.71 -17.54
C GLY A 128 23.56 -5.60 -18.03
N CYS A 129 24.62 -5.31 -17.27
CA CYS A 129 25.66 -4.38 -17.70
C CYS A 129 26.41 -4.88 -18.94
N ALA A 130 26.74 -6.17 -18.97
CA ALA A 130 27.44 -6.78 -20.09
C ALA A 130 26.61 -6.66 -21.38
N ALA A 131 25.30 -6.93 -21.31
CA ALA A 131 24.37 -6.76 -22.43
C ALA A 131 24.39 -5.33 -22.99
N VAL A 132 24.36 -4.32 -22.12
CA VAL A 132 24.37 -2.92 -22.58
C VAL A 132 25.71 -2.50 -23.19
N LEU A 133 26.83 -3.02 -22.70
CA LEU A 133 28.15 -2.76 -23.30
C LEU A 133 28.31 -3.35 -24.71
N THR A 134 27.48 -4.30 -25.11
CA THR A 134 27.50 -4.84 -26.49
C THR A 134 26.80 -3.92 -27.50
N GLN A 135 26.04 -2.94 -27.03
CA GLN A 135 25.26 -2.04 -27.88
C GLN A 135 26.16 -0.93 -28.44
N SER A 136 25.76 -0.37 -29.59
CA SER A 136 26.49 0.74 -30.23
C SER A 136 26.50 2.02 -29.39
N GLU A 137 25.43 2.24 -28.63
CA GLU A 137 25.28 3.36 -27.70
C GLU A 137 24.95 2.80 -26.31
N PRO A 138 25.98 2.44 -25.52
CA PRO A 138 25.77 1.97 -24.16
C PRO A 138 25.05 3.01 -23.31
N THR A 139 24.21 2.55 -22.40
CA THR A 139 23.54 3.36 -21.38
C THR A 139 23.97 2.88 -20.00
N THR A 140 24.04 3.78 -19.01
CA THR A 140 24.41 3.37 -17.65
C THR A 140 23.44 2.32 -17.08
N ARG A 141 24.00 1.38 -16.31
CA ARG A 141 23.26 0.49 -15.42
C ARG A 141 23.82 0.61 -14.01
N SER A 142 22.92 0.67 -13.04
CA SER A 142 23.26 0.70 -11.63
C SER A 142 22.51 -0.33 -10.82
N MET A 143 23.11 -0.70 -9.69
CA MET A 143 22.55 -1.55 -8.66
C MET A 143 22.47 -0.78 -7.35
N LEU A 144 21.36 -0.92 -6.64
CA LEU A 144 21.14 -0.36 -5.32
C LEU A 144 21.11 -1.49 -4.27
N ILE A 145 21.99 -1.43 -3.29
CA ILE A 145 21.96 -2.30 -2.11
C ILE A 145 21.59 -1.44 -0.91
N HIS A 146 20.44 -1.75 -0.30
CA HIS A 146 19.90 -1.03 0.85
C HIS A 146 19.82 -1.94 2.08
N PRO A 147 20.95 -2.28 2.72
CA PRO A 147 20.99 -3.26 3.79
C PRO A 147 20.44 -2.74 5.13
N SER A 148 20.63 -1.45 5.45
CA SER A 148 20.32 -0.95 6.78
C SER A 148 20.07 0.57 6.80
N ARG A 149 19.51 1.09 7.90
CA ARG A 149 19.42 2.54 8.18
C ARG A 149 20.69 3.08 8.83
N VAL A 150 21.38 2.23 9.60
CA VAL A 150 22.66 2.55 10.25
C VAL A 150 23.81 2.28 9.28
N THR A 151 24.88 3.05 9.37
CA THR A 151 25.97 3.03 8.38
C THR A 151 26.90 1.84 8.51
N ALA A 152 27.00 1.23 9.70
CA ALA A 152 27.98 0.17 9.97
C ALA A 152 27.85 -1.08 9.06
N PRO A 153 26.65 -1.60 8.74
CA PRO A 153 26.51 -2.70 7.79
C PRO A 153 26.93 -2.37 6.35
N HIS A 154 26.95 -1.10 5.93
CA HIS A 154 27.19 -0.73 4.53
C HIS A 154 28.60 -1.13 4.07
N ALA A 155 29.60 -0.89 4.93
CA ALA A 155 30.99 -1.27 4.67
C ALA A 155 31.17 -2.80 4.46
N THR A 156 30.36 -3.62 5.14
CA THR A 156 30.36 -5.08 4.96
C THR A 156 29.89 -5.47 3.57
N PHE A 157 28.76 -4.92 3.10
CA PHE A 157 28.24 -5.18 1.76
C PHE A 157 29.20 -4.70 0.66
N VAL A 158 29.78 -3.51 0.82
CA VAL A 158 30.82 -2.98 -0.09
C VAL A 158 32.00 -3.95 -0.18
N ARG A 159 32.48 -4.44 0.96
CA ARG A 159 33.58 -5.42 1.02
C ARG A 159 33.21 -6.73 0.33
N TRP A 160 32.01 -7.25 0.56
CA TRP A 160 31.55 -8.49 -0.09
C TRP A 160 31.48 -8.36 -1.62
N ILE A 161 30.90 -7.27 -2.13
CA ILE A 161 30.79 -7.02 -3.58
C ILE A 161 32.19 -6.88 -4.21
N ARG A 162 33.07 -6.08 -3.61
CA ARG A 162 34.44 -5.89 -4.12
C ARG A 162 35.22 -7.20 -4.18
N ARG A 163 35.21 -7.97 -3.07
CA ARG A 163 35.89 -9.27 -3.02
C ARG A 163 35.33 -10.26 -4.04
N ARG A 164 34.01 -10.28 -4.24
CA ARG A 164 33.39 -11.15 -5.24
C ARG A 164 33.77 -10.75 -6.67
N ALA A 165 33.77 -9.45 -6.98
CA ALA A 165 34.19 -8.94 -8.28
C ALA A 165 35.67 -9.26 -8.58
N GLU A 166 36.55 -9.05 -7.60
CA GLU A 166 37.98 -9.40 -7.70
C GLU A 166 38.21 -10.90 -7.90
N PHE A 167 37.46 -11.73 -7.18
CA PHE A 167 37.48 -13.18 -7.33
C PHE A 167 37.10 -13.59 -8.76
N TRP A 168 35.95 -13.12 -9.28
CA TRP A 168 35.54 -13.42 -10.65
C TRP A 168 36.56 -12.92 -11.68
N LEU A 169 37.07 -11.69 -11.53
CA LEU A 169 38.06 -11.13 -12.46
C LEU A 169 39.36 -11.95 -12.52
N THR A 170 39.76 -12.53 -11.40
CA THR A 170 40.95 -13.39 -11.29
C THR A 170 40.66 -14.78 -11.86
N ALA A 171 39.55 -15.39 -11.43
CA ALA A 171 39.15 -16.73 -11.84
C ALA A 171 38.83 -16.84 -13.34
N LEU A 172 38.41 -15.75 -14.01
CA LEU A 172 38.23 -15.71 -15.47
C LEU A 172 39.53 -15.91 -16.26
N ARG A 173 40.71 -15.85 -15.61
CA ARG A 173 42.02 -16.12 -16.24
C ARG A 173 42.47 -17.57 -16.11
N ASP A 174 41.80 -18.34 -15.26
CA ASP A 174 42.12 -19.73 -14.94
C ASP A 174 41.06 -20.65 -15.56
N GLU A 175 41.47 -21.52 -16.49
CA GLU A 175 40.53 -22.38 -17.23
C GLU A 175 39.81 -23.39 -16.32
N GLU A 176 40.38 -23.76 -15.16
CA GLU A 176 39.73 -24.68 -14.22
C GLU A 176 38.51 -24.04 -13.54
N TYR A 177 38.65 -22.81 -13.04
CA TYR A 177 37.56 -22.09 -12.37
C TYR A 177 36.54 -21.47 -13.34
N LYS A 178 36.99 -21.12 -14.55
CA LYS A 178 36.19 -20.42 -15.56
C LYS A 178 34.97 -21.22 -16.00
N ALA A 179 35.04 -22.55 -16.09
CA ALA A 179 33.91 -23.38 -16.51
C ALA A 179 32.72 -23.29 -15.52
N GLY A 180 32.99 -23.38 -14.21
CA GLY A 180 31.96 -23.26 -13.17
C GLY A 180 31.33 -21.87 -13.13
N ILE A 181 32.15 -20.81 -13.16
CA ILE A 181 31.68 -19.43 -13.19
C ILE A 181 30.83 -19.18 -14.44
N ARG A 182 31.25 -19.69 -15.60
CA ARG A 182 30.49 -19.57 -16.85
C ARG A 182 29.10 -20.18 -16.74
N ALA A 183 28.97 -21.33 -16.07
CA ALA A 183 27.67 -21.95 -15.83
C ALA A 183 26.78 -21.07 -14.93
N GLU A 184 27.31 -20.49 -13.85
CA GLU A 184 26.56 -19.57 -12.98
C GLU A 184 26.04 -18.33 -13.73
N PHE A 185 26.89 -17.73 -14.58
CA PHE A 185 26.51 -16.59 -15.41
C PHE A 185 25.51 -16.97 -16.50
N LEU A 186 25.59 -18.18 -17.06
CA LEU A 186 24.60 -18.68 -18.02
C LEU A 186 23.21 -18.81 -17.38
N THR A 187 23.14 -19.27 -16.12
CA THR A 187 21.87 -19.30 -15.36
C THR A 187 21.30 -17.90 -15.20
N SER A 188 22.12 -16.92 -14.81
CA SER A 188 21.70 -15.52 -14.66
C SER A 188 21.27 -14.88 -15.99
N TRP A 189 21.97 -15.18 -17.09
CA TRP A 189 21.59 -14.75 -18.44
C TRP A 189 20.26 -15.35 -18.87
N THR A 190 20.06 -16.65 -18.62
CA THR A 190 18.81 -17.34 -18.97
C THR A 190 17.62 -16.73 -18.24
N ASP A 191 17.81 -16.37 -16.96
CA ASP A 191 16.79 -15.65 -16.20
C ASP A 191 16.46 -14.29 -16.80
N LEU A 192 17.45 -13.44 -17.07
CA LEU A 192 17.23 -12.13 -17.69
C LEU A 192 16.57 -12.24 -19.06
N ARG A 193 17.01 -13.18 -19.89
CA ARG A 193 16.44 -13.45 -21.21
C ARG A 193 14.95 -13.83 -21.14
N SER A 194 14.49 -14.39 -20.03
CA SER A 194 13.09 -14.75 -19.82
C SER A 194 12.15 -13.55 -19.65
N THR A 195 12.71 -12.37 -19.35
CA THR A 195 11.98 -11.09 -19.18
C THR A 195 12.45 -10.00 -20.14
N ASP A 196 13.62 -10.15 -20.77
CA ASP A 196 14.14 -9.32 -21.85
C ASP A 196 14.41 -10.20 -23.10
N PRO A 197 13.42 -10.39 -23.98
CA PRO A 197 13.56 -11.16 -25.21
C PRO A 197 14.45 -10.50 -26.28
N ASP A 198 15.01 -9.32 -26.03
CA ASP A 198 15.95 -8.65 -26.94
C ASP A 198 17.38 -8.66 -26.37
N LEU A 199 17.61 -9.32 -25.23
CA LEU A 199 18.93 -9.48 -24.63
C LEU A 199 19.93 -10.13 -25.62
N PRO A 200 21.15 -9.60 -25.80
CA PRO A 200 22.20 -10.19 -26.64
C PRO A 200 22.52 -11.64 -26.25
N SER A 201 23.18 -12.37 -27.15
CA SER A 201 23.53 -13.77 -26.90
C SER A 201 24.42 -13.93 -25.67
N PHE A 202 24.39 -15.12 -25.07
CA PHE A 202 25.23 -15.40 -23.91
C PHE A 202 26.71 -15.22 -24.22
N GLU A 203 27.19 -15.61 -25.42
CA GLU A 203 28.60 -15.47 -25.79
C GLU A 203 29.04 -14.00 -25.88
N GLU A 204 28.19 -13.13 -26.43
CA GLU A 204 28.46 -11.69 -26.52
C GLU A 204 28.52 -11.06 -25.12
N CYS A 205 27.54 -11.37 -24.27
CA CYS A 205 27.53 -10.90 -22.88
C CYS A 205 28.75 -11.45 -22.11
N TRP A 206 29.06 -12.73 -22.27
CA TRP A 206 30.18 -13.40 -21.61
C TRP A 206 31.53 -12.76 -21.97
N ALA A 207 31.72 -12.40 -23.25
CA ALA A 207 32.90 -11.67 -23.71
C ALA A 207 33.02 -10.27 -23.06
N ALA A 208 31.88 -9.63 -22.76
CA ALA A 208 31.83 -8.29 -22.15
C ALA A 208 32.02 -8.28 -20.62
N ILE A 209 31.73 -9.38 -19.90
CA ILE A 209 31.79 -9.44 -18.42
C ILE A 209 33.13 -8.96 -17.85
N ARG A 210 34.25 -9.35 -18.47
CA ARG A 210 35.58 -8.92 -18.00
C ARG A 210 35.73 -7.40 -18.01
N PHE A 211 35.14 -6.71 -18.98
CA PHE A 211 35.17 -5.26 -19.07
C PHE A 211 34.27 -4.61 -18.03
N VAL A 212 33.06 -5.17 -17.81
CA VAL A 212 32.15 -4.74 -16.73
C VAL A 212 32.86 -4.80 -15.38
N LEU A 213 33.47 -5.94 -15.04
CA LEU A 213 34.15 -6.13 -13.75
C LEU A 213 35.34 -5.18 -13.56
N ARG A 214 36.05 -4.83 -14.63
CA ARG A 214 37.14 -3.84 -14.59
C ARG A 214 36.64 -2.41 -14.42
N GLY A 215 35.49 -2.09 -15.01
CA GLY A 215 34.86 -0.76 -14.95
C GLY A 215 33.99 -0.55 -13.71
N LEU A 216 33.76 -1.58 -12.90
CA LEU A 216 32.84 -1.57 -11.77
C LEU A 216 33.21 -0.51 -10.72
N GLN A 217 32.27 0.36 -10.41
CA GLN A 217 32.36 1.35 -9.34
C GLN A 217 31.47 0.91 -8.17
N VAL A 218 32.07 0.60 -7.03
CA VAL A 218 31.32 0.28 -5.80
C VAL A 218 31.41 1.46 -4.84
N VAL A 219 30.30 2.16 -4.65
CA VAL A 219 30.22 3.43 -3.92
C VAL A 219 29.41 3.26 -2.64
N GLU A 220 30.01 3.63 -1.52
CA GLU A 220 29.33 3.67 -0.22
C GLU A 220 28.67 5.05 -0.03
N MET A 221 27.35 5.04 0.18
CA MET A 221 26.50 6.22 0.22
C MET A 221 26.03 6.45 1.65
N ASN A 222 26.90 7.09 2.44
CA ASN A 222 26.62 7.46 3.83
C ASN A 222 26.52 8.98 3.96
N ALA A 223 25.45 9.47 4.60
CA ALA A 223 25.40 10.84 5.07
C ALA A 223 26.34 10.96 6.28
N ARG A 224 27.49 11.65 6.12
CA ARG A 224 28.29 12.10 7.26
C ARG A 224 27.73 13.44 7.71
N GLU A 225 27.70 13.72 9.02
CA GLU A 225 27.29 15.03 9.54
C GLU A 225 28.00 16.15 8.77
N GLY A 226 27.22 16.98 8.06
CA GLY A 226 27.71 18.15 7.33
C GLY A 226 28.25 17.91 5.90
N ALA A 227 28.29 16.67 5.39
CA ALA A 227 28.66 16.40 3.99
C ALA A 227 27.43 16.07 3.15
N SER A 228 27.28 16.73 1.98
CA SER A 228 26.28 16.37 0.98
C SER A 228 26.47 14.92 0.52
N THR A 229 25.36 14.24 0.16
CA THR A 229 25.40 12.92 -0.50
C THR A 229 26.42 12.95 -1.65
N PRO A 230 27.27 11.92 -1.83
CA PRO A 230 28.27 11.89 -2.89
C PRO A 230 27.63 12.13 -4.26
N VAL A 231 28.17 13.09 -5.02
CA VAL A 231 27.78 13.30 -6.42
C VAL A 231 28.45 12.21 -7.26
N ILE A 232 27.66 11.49 -8.06
CA ILE A 232 28.14 10.46 -8.96
C ILE A 232 28.19 11.05 -10.37
N GLU A 233 29.37 11.10 -10.95
CA GLU A 233 29.55 11.39 -12.37
C GLU A 233 29.28 10.11 -13.15
N TRP A 234 28.08 10.00 -13.70
CA TRP A 234 27.66 8.83 -14.45
C TRP A 234 28.44 8.69 -15.77
N ASP A 235 28.83 7.45 -16.06
CA ASP A 235 29.56 7.08 -17.28
C ASP A 235 28.82 5.88 -17.88
N ASN A 236 28.35 6.02 -19.11
CA ASN A 236 27.59 5.01 -19.83
C ASN A 236 28.37 3.72 -20.09
N THR A 237 29.70 3.75 -19.95
CA THR A 237 30.57 2.58 -20.13
C THR A 237 30.91 1.87 -18.82
N ARG A 238 30.44 2.39 -17.67
CA ARG A 238 30.73 1.84 -16.35
C ARG A 238 29.48 1.29 -15.68
N ALA A 239 29.73 0.32 -14.79
CA ALA A 239 28.71 -0.25 -13.92
C ALA A 239 28.85 0.33 -12.52
N TYR A 240 27.72 0.69 -11.89
CA TYR A 240 27.70 1.32 -10.57
C TYR A 240 26.93 0.47 -9.56
N VAL A 241 27.56 0.12 -8.43
CA VAL A 241 26.89 -0.50 -7.29
C VAL A 241 26.90 0.51 -6.14
N LEU A 242 25.71 0.98 -5.76
CA LEU A 242 25.51 1.91 -4.67
C LEU A 242 25.08 1.15 -3.43
N VAL A 243 25.80 1.33 -2.33
CA VAL A 243 25.49 0.70 -1.05
C VAL A 243 25.18 1.78 -0.03
N GLY A 244 23.95 1.85 0.46
CA GLY A 244 23.56 2.91 1.39
C GLY A 244 22.20 2.72 2.04
N GLY A 245 21.81 3.71 2.84
CA GLY A 245 20.53 3.76 3.53
C GLY A 245 19.82 5.08 3.26
N GLN A 246 19.51 5.83 4.31
CA GLN A 246 18.78 7.11 4.24
C GLN A 246 19.39 8.17 3.31
N ALA A 247 20.71 8.14 3.08
CA ALA A 247 21.39 9.09 2.17
C ALA A 247 20.95 8.94 0.70
N LEU A 248 20.31 7.81 0.36
CA LEU A 248 19.77 7.50 -0.96
C LEU A 248 18.26 7.78 -1.07
N ASP A 249 17.61 8.15 0.03
CA ASP A 249 16.14 8.21 0.11
C ASP A 249 15.53 9.50 -0.46
N ARG A 250 16.25 10.63 -0.54
CA ARG A 250 15.69 11.90 -1.06
C ARG A 250 16.70 12.73 -1.84
N GLY A 251 16.25 13.39 -2.92
CA GLY A 251 17.05 14.34 -3.72
C GLY A 251 18.20 13.75 -4.57
N PHE A 252 18.41 12.43 -4.54
CA PHE A 252 19.43 11.76 -5.35
C PHE A 252 18.78 10.91 -6.45
N THR A 253 19.06 11.24 -7.71
CA THR A 253 18.61 10.47 -8.87
C THR A 253 19.60 9.35 -9.16
N VAL A 254 19.14 8.10 -9.07
CA VAL A 254 19.93 6.93 -9.44
C VAL A 254 19.70 6.62 -10.91
N GLU A 255 20.70 6.87 -11.77
CA GLU A 255 20.58 6.62 -13.21
C GLU A 255 20.71 5.12 -13.53
N GLY A 256 19.85 4.65 -14.44
CA GLY A 256 19.91 3.28 -14.95
C GLY A 256 19.71 2.17 -13.91
N LEU A 257 18.99 2.44 -12.81
CA LEU A 257 18.79 1.47 -11.73
C LEU A 257 18.05 0.23 -12.23
N ALA A 258 18.78 -0.87 -12.39
CA ALA A 258 18.28 -2.13 -12.89
C ALA A 258 18.10 -3.17 -11.77
N VAL A 259 19.04 -3.25 -10.82
CA VAL A 259 18.94 -4.24 -9.73
C VAL A 259 18.85 -3.55 -8.37
N THR A 260 17.88 -3.96 -7.56
CA THR A 260 17.71 -3.47 -6.19
C THR A 260 17.74 -4.65 -5.21
N TYR A 261 18.50 -4.54 -4.13
CA TYR A 261 18.60 -5.56 -3.07
C TYR A 261 18.34 -4.93 -1.70
N MET A 262 17.25 -5.33 -1.04
CA MET A 262 16.80 -4.79 0.25
C MET A 262 16.55 -5.91 1.27
N PRO A 263 17.59 -6.39 1.99
CA PRO A 263 17.50 -7.49 2.95
C PRO A 263 16.94 -7.06 4.31
N ARG A 264 16.16 -5.97 4.35
CA ARG A 264 15.62 -5.43 5.60
C ARG A 264 14.15 -5.15 5.50
N GLY A 265 13.45 -5.46 6.57
CA GLY A 265 12.06 -5.12 6.72
C GLY A 265 11.75 -3.61 6.60
N PRO A 266 10.46 -3.28 6.46
CA PRO A 266 9.95 -1.90 6.36
C PRO A 266 10.26 -1.04 7.60
N GLY A 267 10.43 -1.65 8.78
CA GLY A 267 10.58 -0.92 10.04
C GLY A 267 9.25 -0.35 10.50
N VAL A 268 9.15 0.97 10.69
CA VAL A 268 7.83 1.64 10.87
C VAL A 268 7.22 1.83 9.49
N TRP A 269 6.05 1.23 9.25
CA TRP A 269 5.36 1.20 7.97
C TRP A 269 4.61 2.51 7.71
N ASN A 270 5.31 3.59 7.37
CA ASN A 270 4.64 4.77 6.84
C ASN A 270 4.55 4.67 5.31
N ALA A 271 3.39 4.92 4.73
CA ALA A 271 3.18 4.85 3.28
C ALA A 271 4.16 5.74 2.52
N ASP A 272 4.35 6.98 3.00
CA ASP A 272 5.33 7.93 2.44
C ASP A 272 6.76 7.36 2.36
N SER A 273 7.18 6.66 3.41
CA SER A 273 8.51 6.10 3.57
C SER A 273 8.69 4.84 2.72
N ILE A 274 7.61 4.09 2.46
CA ILE A 274 7.64 2.95 1.53
C ILE A 274 7.83 3.46 0.10
N GLN A 275 7.03 4.44 -0.35
CA GLN A 275 7.18 5.00 -1.70
C GLN A 275 8.57 5.57 -1.94
N GLN A 276 9.13 6.29 -0.96
CA GLN A 276 10.47 6.87 -1.07
C GLN A 276 11.58 5.83 -1.26
N ARG A 277 11.39 4.63 -0.69
CA ARG A 277 12.31 3.49 -0.88
C ARG A 277 12.11 2.80 -2.23
N ALA A 278 10.99 3.02 -2.92
CA ALA A 278 10.70 2.45 -4.23
C ALA A 278 11.52 3.11 -5.36
N ARG A 279 12.85 3.23 -5.20
CA ARG A 279 13.73 3.84 -6.22
C ARG A 279 13.73 3.10 -7.56
N PHE A 280 13.30 1.84 -7.54
CA PHE A 280 13.07 1.04 -8.72
C PHE A 280 11.84 1.47 -9.52
N PHE A 281 10.96 2.36 -9.01
CA PHE A 281 10.00 3.09 -9.84
C PHE A 281 10.69 4.19 -10.67
N GLY A 282 10.04 4.68 -11.72
CA GLY A 282 10.56 5.76 -12.56
C GLY A 282 10.58 5.40 -14.05
N TYR A 283 11.24 6.25 -14.84
CA TYR A 283 11.33 6.08 -16.30
C TYR A 283 12.28 4.95 -16.69
N LYS A 284 11.75 3.72 -16.68
CA LYS A 284 12.52 2.48 -16.88
C LYS A 284 11.92 1.53 -17.91
N ARG A 285 10.82 1.93 -18.58
CA ARG A 285 10.05 1.07 -19.50
C ARG A 285 10.94 0.38 -20.54
N SER A 286 11.93 1.11 -21.08
CA SER A 286 12.86 0.61 -22.11
C SER A 286 13.81 -0.48 -21.62
N PHE A 287 13.99 -0.66 -20.31
CA PHE A 287 14.86 -1.70 -19.74
C PHE A 287 14.19 -2.45 -18.58
N LEU A 288 12.85 -2.43 -18.49
CA LEU A 288 12.10 -3.11 -17.44
C LEU A 288 12.38 -4.61 -17.42
N GLY A 289 12.57 -5.22 -18.60
CA GLY A 289 12.95 -6.62 -18.73
C GLY A 289 14.28 -6.98 -18.06
N GLN A 290 15.16 -6.00 -17.84
CA GLN A 290 16.44 -6.19 -17.14
C GLN A 290 16.34 -5.87 -15.64
N CYS A 291 15.18 -5.40 -15.17
CA CYS A 291 15.02 -5.00 -13.78
C CYS A 291 14.81 -6.21 -12.86
N ARG A 292 15.40 -6.17 -11.67
CA ARG A 292 15.20 -7.16 -10.60
C ARG A 292 15.20 -6.48 -9.23
N VAL A 293 14.25 -6.87 -8.38
CA VAL A 293 14.09 -6.32 -7.03
C VAL A 293 14.06 -7.47 -6.04
N PHE A 294 15.04 -7.53 -5.16
CA PHE A 294 15.15 -8.52 -4.10
C PHE A 294 14.74 -7.87 -2.79
N LEU A 295 13.73 -8.42 -2.12
CA LEU A 295 13.09 -7.82 -0.96
C LEU A 295 12.98 -8.82 0.18
N ASP A 296 13.18 -8.32 1.40
CA ASP A 296 12.65 -8.96 2.60
C ASP A 296 11.14 -9.29 2.44
N PRO A 297 10.66 -10.45 2.96
CA PRO A 297 9.28 -10.88 2.79
C PRO A 297 8.25 -9.85 3.25
N GLN A 298 8.46 -9.22 4.41
CA GLN A 298 7.55 -8.22 4.98
C GLN A 298 7.59 -6.92 4.18
N LEU A 299 8.76 -6.55 3.64
CA LEU A 299 8.89 -5.38 2.79
C LEU A 299 8.16 -5.57 1.45
N ARG A 300 8.20 -6.77 0.90
CA ARG A 300 7.44 -7.11 -0.31
C ARG A 300 5.93 -7.02 -0.07
N ASP A 301 5.41 -7.54 1.04
CA ASP A 301 4.00 -7.34 1.44
C ASP A 301 3.67 -5.85 1.60
N ALA A 302 4.56 -5.09 2.25
CA ALA A 302 4.36 -3.66 2.45
C ALA A 302 4.30 -2.87 1.13
N PHE A 303 5.09 -3.25 0.11
CA PHE A 303 4.99 -2.65 -1.21
C PHE A 303 3.68 -3.04 -1.92
N GLU A 304 3.28 -4.31 -1.89
CA GLU A 304 2.00 -4.75 -2.48
C GLU A 304 0.82 -3.97 -1.89
N ASN A 305 0.77 -3.85 -0.56
CA ASN A 305 -0.25 -3.07 0.14
C ASN A 305 -0.17 -1.57 -0.18
N TYR A 306 1.05 -1.04 -0.33
CA TYR A 306 1.24 0.36 -0.73
C TYR A 306 0.70 0.63 -2.14
N VAL A 307 0.90 -0.27 -3.10
CA VAL A 307 0.41 -0.10 -4.47
C VAL A 307 -1.11 -0.01 -4.52
N GLU A 308 -1.80 -0.86 -3.75
CA GLU A 308 -3.26 -0.79 -3.62
C GLU A 308 -3.73 0.51 -2.94
N HIS A 309 -3.03 0.92 -1.87
CA HIS A 309 -3.30 2.19 -1.19
C HIS A 309 -3.13 3.40 -2.14
N GLU A 310 -2.03 3.44 -2.89
CA GLU A 310 -1.72 4.51 -3.84
C GLU A 310 -2.76 4.59 -4.95
N ARG A 311 -3.15 3.45 -5.53
CA ARG A 311 -4.18 3.38 -6.57
C ARG A 311 -5.50 4.00 -6.06
N HIS A 312 -6.02 3.51 -4.93
CA HIS A 312 -7.27 3.99 -4.37
C HIS A 312 -7.24 5.48 -4.01
N MET A 313 -6.11 5.96 -3.46
CA MET A 313 -5.91 7.37 -3.16
C MET A 313 -5.94 8.22 -4.44
N LEU A 314 -5.20 7.83 -5.49
CA LEU A 314 -5.17 8.57 -6.75
C LEU A 314 -6.53 8.57 -7.46
N ASP A 315 -7.27 7.47 -7.40
CA ASP A 315 -8.64 7.39 -7.95
C ASP A 315 -9.57 8.36 -7.22
N SER A 316 -9.50 8.40 -5.87
CA SER A 316 -10.27 9.34 -5.05
C SER A 316 -9.93 10.79 -5.39
N LEU A 317 -8.64 11.13 -5.47
CA LEU A 317 -8.20 12.48 -5.83
C LEU A 317 -8.58 12.87 -7.27
N THR A 318 -8.57 11.91 -8.19
CA THR A 318 -9.01 12.12 -9.58
C THR A 318 -10.51 12.36 -9.66
N ALA A 319 -11.31 11.64 -8.86
CA ALA A 319 -12.75 11.86 -8.75
C ALA A 319 -13.05 13.27 -8.22
N ILE A 320 -12.35 13.72 -7.17
CA ILE A 320 -12.46 15.09 -6.63
C ILE A 320 -12.08 16.14 -7.68
N GLN A 321 -10.96 15.93 -8.37
CA GLN A 321 -10.50 16.85 -9.42
C GLN A 321 -11.54 17.03 -10.55
N ASN A 322 -12.25 15.96 -10.91
CA ASN A 322 -13.23 15.97 -12.00
C ASN A 322 -14.66 16.26 -11.54
N GLY A 323 -14.92 16.17 -10.24
CA GLY A 323 -16.23 16.33 -9.63
C GLY A 323 -16.52 17.77 -9.21
N SER A 324 -17.67 17.93 -8.57
CA SER A 324 -18.08 19.19 -7.94
C SER A 324 -17.69 19.29 -6.46
N GLU A 325 -17.19 18.20 -5.86
CA GLU A 325 -16.78 18.15 -4.47
C GLU A 325 -15.42 18.84 -4.28
N SER A 326 -15.31 19.70 -3.28
CA SER A 326 -14.03 20.35 -2.97
C SER A 326 -13.18 19.44 -2.09
N LEU A 327 -11.85 19.63 -2.14
CA LEU A 327 -10.93 18.90 -1.25
C LEU A 327 -11.19 19.20 0.24
N LYS A 328 -11.86 20.32 0.56
CA LYS A 328 -12.23 20.67 1.93
C LYS A 328 -13.48 19.95 2.41
N ASP A 329 -14.39 19.60 1.51
CA ASP A 329 -15.62 18.86 1.80
C ASP A 329 -15.41 17.35 1.77
N TRP A 330 -14.34 16.89 1.10
CA TRP A 330 -14.00 15.48 0.98
C TRP A 330 -13.84 14.80 2.34
N GLU A 331 -14.61 13.75 2.62
CA GLU A 331 -14.37 12.93 3.78
C GLU A 331 -13.13 12.05 3.57
N ARG A 332 -12.11 12.17 4.43
CA ARG A 332 -10.85 11.43 4.23
C ARG A 332 -11.06 9.93 4.45
N GLN A 333 -10.89 9.16 3.38
CA GLN A 333 -11.02 7.71 3.38
C GLN A 333 -9.85 7.10 2.62
N PHE A 334 -8.98 6.39 3.33
CA PHE A 334 -7.81 5.74 2.73
C PHE A 334 -7.93 4.23 2.89
N TYR A 335 -7.87 3.49 1.78
CA TYR A 335 -7.58 2.06 1.83
C TYR A 335 -6.15 1.88 2.34
N LEU A 336 -5.99 1.35 3.55
CA LEU A 336 -4.72 1.30 4.23
C LEU A 336 -4.69 0.11 5.18
N ASP A 337 -3.74 -0.79 4.96
CA ASP A 337 -3.52 -1.94 5.83
C ASP A 337 -3.38 -1.49 7.31
N PRO A 338 -4.00 -2.19 8.28
CA PRO A 338 -3.95 -1.80 9.69
C PRO A 338 -2.53 -1.72 10.27
N ALA A 339 -1.57 -2.49 9.75
CA ALA A 339 -0.15 -2.42 10.12
C ALA A 339 0.53 -1.15 9.59
N MET A 340 0.00 -0.54 8.52
CA MET A 340 0.51 0.70 7.93
C MET A 340 0.02 1.96 8.64
N LYS A 341 0.77 3.04 8.44
CA LYS A 341 0.42 4.41 8.81
C LYS A 341 0.44 5.25 7.54
N ALA A 342 -0.55 6.11 7.35
CA ALA A 342 -0.60 6.98 6.17
C ALA A 342 0.64 7.90 6.09
N THR A 343 1.05 8.46 7.24
CA THR A 343 2.23 9.30 7.38
C THR A 343 2.63 9.41 8.87
N ARG A 344 3.62 10.25 9.18
CA ARG A 344 4.06 10.59 10.53
C ARG A 344 2.92 11.14 11.39
N GLN A 345 2.78 10.56 12.58
CA GLN A 345 1.72 10.90 13.53
C GLN A 345 1.78 12.32 14.08
N SER A 346 2.93 12.99 14.01
CA SER A 346 3.09 14.37 14.47
C SER A 346 2.40 15.41 13.58
N VAL A 347 2.08 15.04 12.33
CA VAL A 347 1.45 15.95 11.35
C VAL A 347 -0.04 15.70 11.19
N ILE A 348 -0.49 14.46 11.38
CA ILE A 348 -1.92 14.12 11.31
C ILE A 348 -2.67 14.93 12.38
N SER A 349 -3.54 15.82 11.92
CA SER A 349 -4.32 16.72 12.77
C SER A 349 -5.82 16.44 12.66
N ILE A 350 -6.27 15.88 11.53
CA ILE A 350 -7.63 15.34 11.39
C ILE A 350 -7.75 14.07 12.24
N PRO A 351 -8.78 13.93 13.08
CA PRO A 351 -9.10 12.70 13.78
C PRO A 351 -9.35 11.54 12.80
N MET A 352 -8.61 10.44 12.94
CA MET A 352 -8.73 9.27 12.06
C MET A 352 -8.92 7.99 12.87
N ILE A 353 -9.79 7.10 12.40
CA ILE A 353 -10.06 5.78 12.96
C ILE A 353 -9.61 4.71 11.97
N LYS A 354 -8.89 3.71 12.48
CA LYS A 354 -8.59 2.49 11.74
C LYS A 354 -9.73 1.50 11.87
N VAL A 355 -10.17 0.96 10.74
CA VAL A 355 -11.23 -0.03 10.66
C VAL A 355 -10.74 -1.21 9.85
N GLU A 356 -10.94 -2.41 10.39
CA GLU A 356 -10.66 -3.66 9.69
C GLU A 356 -11.97 -4.33 9.28
N ALA A 357 -12.13 -4.55 7.99
CA ALA A 357 -13.27 -5.24 7.40
C ALA A 357 -12.88 -6.68 7.07
N GLY A 358 -12.80 -7.54 8.09
CA GLY A 358 -12.30 -8.92 7.95
C GLY A 358 -12.34 -9.72 9.24
N GLN A 359 -12.49 -11.05 9.13
CA GLN A 359 -12.36 -12.02 10.22
C GLN A 359 -13.23 -11.78 11.47
N ARG A 360 -14.26 -10.93 11.38
CA ARG A 360 -15.22 -10.63 12.45
C ARG A 360 -16.60 -10.32 11.89
N TRP A 361 -17.62 -10.50 12.71
CA TRP A 361 -18.99 -10.10 12.38
C TRP A 361 -19.17 -8.59 12.50
N ILE A 362 -19.62 -7.96 11.42
CA ILE A 362 -19.89 -6.52 11.32
C ILE A 362 -21.40 -6.32 11.15
N TYR A 363 -22.02 -5.58 12.06
CA TYR A 363 -23.45 -5.25 12.05
C TYR A 363 -23.68 -3.99 12.88
N ASP A 364 -24.82 -3.34 12.69
CA ASP A 364 -25.23 -2.20 13.52
C ASP A 364 -25.99 -2.72 14.75
N PRO A 365 -25.46 -2.51 15.97
CA PRO A 365 -26.11 -2.98 17.17
C PRO A 365 -27.19 -2.01 17.69
N ALA A 366 -27.36 -0.82 17.10
CA ALA A 366 -28.29 0.20 17.61
C ALA A 366 -29.75 -0.21 17.36
N PRO A 367 -30.63 -0.17 18.39
CA PRO A 367 -32.04 -0.47 18.20
C PRO A 367 -32.69 0.57 17.29
N ILE A 368 -33.66 0.12 16.47
CA ILE A 368 -34.40 1.02 15.59
C ILE A 368 -35.17 2.07 16.43
N SER A 369 -35.10 3.32 16.01
CA SER A 369 -35.53 4.50 16.78
C SER A 369 -37.04 4.57 17.06
N ASN A 370 -37.88 3.92 16.25
CA ASN A 370 -39.33 3.79 16.46
C ASN A 370 -39.96 2.74 15.51
N GLN A 371 -41.23 2.41 15.75
CA GLN A 371 -42.00 1.44 14.97
C GLN A 371 -42.03 1.74 13.46
N LYS A 372 -42.16 3.02 13.07
CA LYS A 372 -42.23 3.43 11.66
C LYS A 372 -40.94 3.11 10.90
N ALA A 373 -39.78 3.35 11.51
CA ALA A 373 -38.50 2.97 10.91
C ALA A 373 -38.35 1.43 10.78
N GLY A 374 -38.92 0.67 11.72
CA GLY A 374 -38.97 -0.80 11.64
C GLY A 374 -39.85 -1.33 10.51
N GLU A 375 -41.00 -0.68 10.28
CA GLU A 375 -41.88 -0.98 9.14
C GLU A 375 -41.20 -0.70 7.80
N VAL A 376 -40.49 0.43 7.67
CA VAL A 376 -39.72 0.76 6.46
C VAL A 376 -38.61 -0.26 6.21
N ALA A 377 -37.83 -0.61 7.24
CA ALA A 377 -36.77 -1.60 7.13
C ALA A 377 -37.32 -3.00 6.76
N THR A 378 -38.48 -3.36 7.29
CA THR A 378 -39.16 -4.62 6.98
C THR A 378 -39.62 -4.66 5.53
N ALA A 379 -40.24 -3.59 5.03
CA ALA A 379 -40.67 -3.49 3.64
C ALA A 379 -39.49 -3.53 2.66
N ALA A 380 -38.39 -2.84 2.99
CA ALA A 380 -37.16 -2.88 2.19
C ALA A 380 -36.58 -4.30 2.11
N LEU A 381 -36.56 -5.02 3.23
CA LEU A 381 -36.15 -6.42 3.25
C LEU A 381 -37.07 -7.31 2.41
N GLU A 382 -38.39 -7.16 2.54
CA GLU A 382 -39.35 -7.97 1.79
C GLU A 382 -39.15 -7.78 0.28
N HIS A 383 -39.00 -6.54 -0.18
CA HIS A 383 -38.69 -6.24 -1.59
C HIS A 383 -37.36 -6.84 -2.07
N PHE A 384 -36.32 -6.76 -1.23
CA PHE A 384 -35.03 -7.39 -1.50
C PHE A 384 -35.16 -8.92 -1.64
N LEU A 385 -35.95 -9.56 -0.78
CA LEU A 385 -36.14 -11.02 -0.78
C LEU A 385 -37.01 -11.50 -1.94
N GLU A 386 -38.01 -10.75 -2.38
CA GLU A 386 -38.89 -11.10 -3.53
C GLU A 386 -38.11 -11.36 -4.82
N THR A 387 -36.96 -10.71 -4.95
CA THR A 387 -36.10 -10.73 -6.13
C THR A 387 -34.81 -11.54 -5.88
N THR A 388 -34.73 -12.22 -4.74
CA THR A 388 -33.57 -13.04 -4.37
C THR A 388 -33.95 -14.52 -4.36
N GLU A 389 -33.24 -15.32 -5.16
CA GLU A 389 -33.44 -16.78 -5.16
C GLU A 389 -32.90 -17.38 -3.86
N LEU A 390 -33.82 -17.98 -3.09
CA LEU A 390 -33.52 -18.60 -1.80
C LEU A 390 -34.03 -20.04 -1.75
N GLU A 391 -33.23 -20.91 -1.17
CA GLU A 391 -33.55 -22.32 -0.93
C GLU A 391 -33.51 -22.65 0.57
N PRO A 392 -34.25 -23.67 1.03
CA PRO A 392 -34.15 -24.15 2.41
C PRO A 392 -32.74 -24.64 2.76
N SER A 393 -32.26 -24.26 3.94
CA SER A 393 -31.01 -24.73 4.54
C SER A 393 -31.27 -25.39 5.89
N GLN A 394 -30.21 -25.86 6.56
CA GLN A 394 -30.32 -26.47 7.88
C GLN A 394 -30.92 -25.50 8.91
N PHE A 395 -31.52 -26.05 9.97
CA PHE A 395 -32.04 -25.28 11.11
C PHE A 395 -33.10 -24.23 10.73
N GLU A 396 -33.94 -24.56 9.75
CA GLU A 396 -35.04 -23.71 9.26
C GLU A 396 -34.58 -22.37 8.67
N HIS A 397 -33.31 -22.26 8.27
CA HIS A 397 -32.80 -21.10 7.55
C HIS A 397 -33.16 -21.18 6.07
N LEU A 398 -33.13 -20.03 5.39
CA LEU A 398 -33.05 -19.97 3.94
C LEU A 398 -31.64 -19.51 3.55
N GLN A 399 -31.12 -19.99 2.43
CA GLN A 399 -29.83 -19.58 1.90
C GLN A 399 -29.91 -19.25 0.42
N GLY A 400 -28.98 -18.43 -0.05
CA GLY A 400 -28.83 -18.10 -1.46
C GLY A 400 -27.48 -17.48 -1.76
N VAL A 401 -27.32 -17.00 -2.98
CA VAL A 401 -26.13 -16.31 -3.43
C VAL A 401 -26.55 -15.02 -4.13
N ILE A 402 -25.90 -13.92 -3.77
CA ILE A 402 -26.15 -12.59 -4.34
C ILE A 402 -24.85 -11.95 -4.81
N SER A 403 -24.93 -10.95 -5.68
CA SER A 403 -23.78 -10.12 -6.03
C SER A 403 -23.43 -9.16 -4.90
N VAL A 404 -22.19 -8.67 -4.88
CA VAL A 404 -21.74 -7.64 -3.93
C VAL A 404 -22.55 -6.35 -4.10
N GLN A 405 -22.82 -5.96 -5.35
CA GLN A 405 -23.67 -4.80 -5.67
C GLN A 405 -25.06 -4.91 -5.03
N ARG A 406 -25.68 -6.08 -5.08
CA ARG A 406 -27.02 -6.30 -4.50
C ARG A 406 -27.02 -6.15 -2.97
N ALA A 407 -25.92 -6.50 -2.31
CA ALA A 407 -25.78 -6.29 -0.86
C ALA A 407 -25.57 -4.82 -0.49
N LEU A 408 -24.88 -4.04 -1.32
CA LEU A 408 -24.79 -2.58 -1.15
C LEU A 408 -26.16 -1.92 -1.26
N GLU A 409 -26.95 -2.29 -2.28
CA GLU A 409 -28.33 -1.80 -2.44
C GLU A 409 -29.20 -2.10 -1.21
N LEU A 410 -29.05 -3.28 -0.60
CA LEU A 410 -29.73 -3.61 0.65
C LEU A 410 -29.30 -2.66 1.79
N LEU A 411 -28.00 -2.44 1.98
CA LEU A 411 -27.48 -1.54 3.02
C LEU A 411 -27.98 -0.10 2.86
N GLU A 412 -28.11 0.38 1.62
CA GLU A 412 -28.62 1.71 1.28
C GLU A 412 -30.13 1.83 1.46
N SER A 413 -30.88 0.74 1.24
CA SER A 413 -32.34 0.73 1.44
C SER A 413 -32.77 0.72 2.91
N LEU A 414 -31.86 0.35 3.82
CA LEU A 414 -32.14 0.21 5.25
C LEU A 414 -31.85 1.53 5.99
N PRO A 415 -32.85 2.21 6.58
CA PRO A 415 -32.70 3.57 7.11
C PRO A 415 -31.55 3.75 8.11
N ASN A 416 -31.38 2.81 9.04
CA ASN A 416 -30.33 2.91 10.06
C ASN A 416 -28.92 2.71 9.47
N LEU A 417 -28.80 1.96 8.38
CA LEU A 417 -27.52 1.62 7.77
C LEU A 417 -27.15 2.61 6.67
N ALA A 418 -28.11 3.15 5.93
CA ALA A 418 -27.91 4.16 4.90
C ALA A 418 -27.07 5.34 5.41
N GLU A 419 -27.43 5.88 6.57
CA GLU A 419 -26.78 7.04 7.20
C GLU A 419 -25.88 6.66 8.41
N SER A 420 -25.54 5.37 8.58
CA SER A 420 -24.76 4.93 9.75
C SER A 420 -23.36 5.55 9.76
N LYS A 421 -23.05 6.29 10.82
CA LYS A 421 -21.73 6.86 11.07
C LYS A 421 -20.78 5.92 11.81
N LEU A 422 -21.22 4.69 12.11
CA LEU A 422 -20.39 3.71 12.81
C LEU A 422 -19.17 3.36 11.95
N PRO A 423 -17.94 3.48 12.48
CA PRO A 423 -16.72 3.23 11.70
C PRO A 423 -16.71 1.86 11.03
N ASN A 424 -17.17 0.81 11.73
CA ASN A 424 -17.22 -0.55 11.19
C ASN A 424 -18.21 -0.70 10.03
N ILE A 425 -19.35 0.03 10.04
CA ILE A 425 -20.33 0.01 8.95
C ILE A 425 -19.79 0.79 7.75
N ARG A 426 -19.18 1.95 7.98
CA ARG A 426 -18.52 2.73 6.93
C ARG A 426 -17.42 1.91 6.24
N GLY A 427 -16.53 1.29 7.03
CA GLY A 427 -15.48 0.41 6.49
C GLY A 427 -16.02 -0.80 5.74
N LEU A 428 -17.13 -1.41 6.21
CA LEU A 428 -17.82 -2.48 5.48
C LEU A 428 -18.33 -2.00 4.12
N LYS A 429 -19.04 -0.85 4.07
CA LYS A 429 -19.56 -0.30 2.81
C LYS A 429 -18.45 -0.03 1.80
N LEU A 430 -17.34 0.58 2.26
CA LEU A 430 -16.18 0.84 1.41
C LEU A 430 -15.52 -0.45 0.92
N GLN A 431 -15.40 -1.45 1.79
CA GLN A 431 -14.88 -2.76 1.39
C GLN A 431 -15.78 -3.45 0.35
N LEU A 432 -17.10 -3.40 0.53
CA LEU A 432 -18.04 -3.95 -0.43
C LEU A 432 -18.01 -3.17 -1.75
N ALA A 433 -17.94 -1.83 -1.72
CA ALA A 433 -17.81 -1.01 -2.92
C ALA A 433 -16.55 -1.37 -3.72
N LYS A 434 -15.39 -1.50 -3.05
CA LYS A 434 -14.15 -1.96 -3.67
C LYS A 434 -14.28 -3.34 -4.33
N LEU A 435 -15.02 -4.25 -3.69
CA LEU A 435 -15.23 -5.61 -4.21
C LEU A 435 -16.29 -5.68 -5.30
N ALA A 436 -17.20 -4.71 -5.37
CA ALA A 436 -18.25 -4.65 -6.38
C ALA A 436 -17.70 -4.41 -7.79
N ASP A 437 -16.53 -3.75 -7.90
CA ASP A 437 -15.81 -3.59 -9.17
C ASP A 437 -15.31 -4.92 -9.77
N ASN A 438 -15.33 -6.01 -8.98
CA ASN A 438 -14.99 -7.34 -9.43
C ASN A 438 -16.23 -8.23 -9.54
N ASP A 439 -16.76 -8.36 -10.76
CA ASP A 439 -17.97 -9.14 -11.08
C ASP A 439 -17.91 -10.63 -10.67
N SER A 440 -16.72 -11.15 -10.35
CA SER A 440 -16.57 -12.56 -9.93
C SER A 440 -16.87 -12.82 -8.45
N GLU A 441 -16.85 -11.79 -7.60
CA GLU A 441 -17.07 -11.96 -6.16
C GLU A 441 -18.56 -12.05 -5.84
N GLN A 442 -18.93 -13.05 -5.04
CA GLN A 442 -20.32 -13.32 -4.66
C GLN A 442 -20.45 -13.41 -3.14
N ILE A 443 -21.65 -13.12 -2.64
CA ILE A 443 -21.98 -13.17 -1.22
C ILE A 443 -22.89 -14.36 -0.95
N ARG A 444 -22.51 -15.18 0.03
CA ARG A 444 -23.38 -16.21 0.61
C ARG A 444 -24.38 -15.52 1.54
N LEU A 445 -25.66 -15.60 1.19
CA LEU A 445 -26.75 -15.05 1.99
C LEU A 445 -27.41 -16.15 2.83
N PHE A 446 -27.67 -15.87 4.10
CA PHE A 446 -28.54 -16.63 4.98
C PHE A 446 -29.64 -15.74 5.54
N TYR A 447 -30.91 -16.09 5.31
CA TYR A 447 -32.04 -15.50 6.02
C TYR A 447 -32.45 -16.43 7.16
N LEU A 448 -32.17 -16.01 8.40
CA LEU A 448 -32.26 -16.89 9.56
C LEU A 448 -33.69 -17.00 10.07
N ARG A 449 -34.18 -18.25 10.15
CA ARG A 449 -35.45 -18.65 10.80
C ARG A 449 -36.62 -17.73 10.45
N PRO A 450 -36.95 -17.52 9.15
CA PRO A 450 -37.94 -16.53 8.73
C PRO A 450 -39.38 -16.81 9.19
N LYS A 451 -39.67 -18.05 9.62
CA LYS A 451 -40.97 -18.46 10.13
C LYS A 451 -41.09 -18.31 11.66
N GLU A 452 -39.98 -18.13 12.36
CA GLU A 452 -39.98 -17.97 13.81
C GLU A 452 -40.17 -16.51 14.20
N LYS A 453 -41.09 -16.26 15.14
CA LYS A 453 -41.17 -14.95 15.81
C LYS A 453 -40.19 -14.94 16.97
N THR A 454 -39.04 -14.34 16.75
CA THR A 454 -38.02 -14.18 17.80
C THR A 454 -38.06 -12.77 18.37
N GLU A 455 -37.78 -12.68 19.67
CA GLU A 455 -37.67 -11.41 20.37
C GLU A 455 -36.23 -11.19 20.86
N ARG A 456 -35.83 -9.92 20.94
CA ARG A 456 -34.57 -9.50 21.56
C ARG A 456 -34.81 -8.39 22.58
N THR A 457 -34.08 -8.48 23.69
CA THR A 457 -34.10 -7.46 24.73
C THR A 457 -32.92 -6.50 24.53
N VAL A 458 -33.19 -5.20 24.53
CA VAL A 458 -32.16 -4.16 24.49
C VAL A 458 -31.29 -4.27 25.74
N THR A 459 -29.97 -4.29 25.55
CA THR A 459 -29.00 -4.38 26.65
C THR A 459 -28.84 -3.02 27.36
N ALA A 460 -28.15 -3.00 28.50
CA ALA A 460 -27.86 -1.77 29.25
C ALA A 460 -27.09 -0.72 28.43
N GLY A 461 -26.37 -1.13 27.37
CA GLY A 461 -25.65 -0.23 26.46
C GLY A 461 -26.50 0.33 25.33
N ASN A 462 -27.82 0.18 25.38
CA ASN A 462 -28.74 0.52 24.28
C ASN A 462 -28.37 -0.18 22.96
N THR A 463 -28.04 -1.47 23.05
CA THR A 463 -27.67 -2.29 21.89
C THR A 463 -28.47 -3.59 21.84
N VAL A 464 -28.54 -4.19 20.65
CA VAL A 464 -29.16 -5.49 20.41
C VAL A 464 -28.16 -6.47 19.79
N GLN A 465 -28.14 -7.69 20.32
CA GLN A 465 -27.35 -8.81 19.77
C GLN A 465 -28.25 -9.66 18.87
N PRO A 466 -28.00 -9.73 17.55
CA PRO A 466 -28.85 -10.51 16.65
C PRO A 466 -28.66 -12.03 16.85
N PHE A 467 -27.43 -12.48 17.08
CA PHE A 467 -27.07 -13.90 17.05
C PHE A 467 -27.64 -14.73 18.20
N GLN A 468 -28.21 -15.88 17.86
CA GLN A 468 -28.48 -17.00 18.76
C GLN A 468 -27.18 -17.79 19.03
N GLY A 469 -26.94 -18.09 20.31
CA GLY A 469 -25.79 -18.88 20.75
C GLY A 469 -25.92 -20.37 20.44
N ALA A 470 -24.82 -21.10 20.62
CA ALA A 470 -24.80 -22.55 20.47
C ALA A 470 -25.73 -23.24 21.48
N SER A 471 -26.36 -24.33 21.05
CA SER A 471 -27.15 -25.25 21.86
C SER A 471 -26.84 -26.70 21.47
N LYS A 472 -27.42 -27.67 22.19
CA LYS A 472 -27.16 -29.10 21.96
C LYS A 472 -27.34 -29.53 20.50
N ASN A 473 -28.29 -28.93 19.78
CA ASN A 473 -28.65 -29.28 18.41
C ASN A 473 -28.43 -28.12 17.43
N TYR A 474 -27.75 -27.04 17.84
CA TYR A 474 -27.54 -25.87 17.00
C TYR A 474 -26.16 -25.28 17.24
N PRO A 475 -25.27 -25.19 16.24
CA PRO A 475 -23.91 -24.72 16.45
C PRO A 475 -23.83 -23.21 16.78
N GLY A 476 -24.93 -22.47 16.58
CA GLY A 476 -25.03 -21.03 16.82
C GLY A 476 -24.92 -20.23 15.53
N ASP A 477 -25.58 -19.08 15.46
CA ASP A 477 -25.62 -18.29 14.23
C ASP A 477 -24.21 -17.88 13.79
N ARG A 478 -23.32 -17.58 14.75
CA ARG A 478 -21.95 -17.10 14.47
C ARG A 478 -21.04 -18.12 13.78
N SER A 479 -21.37 -19.41 13.80
CA SER A 479 -20.59 -20.46 13.10
C SER A 479 -21.01 -20.62 11.64
N LEU A 480 -22.12 -20.01 11.21
CA LEU A 480 -22.59 -20.07 9.85
C LEU A 480 -21.85 -19.02 9.00
N THR A 481 -20.67 -19.42 8.52
CA THR A 481 -19.78 -18.63 7.65
C THR A 481 -19.36 -19.45 6.45
N ASP A 482 -19.16 -18.79 5.31
CA ASP A 482 -18.58 -19.35 4.08
C ASP A 482 -17.10 -18.93 4.02
N PRO A 483 -16.12 -19.86 4.02
CA PRO A 483 -14.71 -19.51 4.09
C PRO A 483 -14.17 -18.82 2.83
N ASP A 484 -14.83 -18.99 1.68
CA ASP A 484 -14.36 -18.50 0.39
C ASP A 484 -15.10 -17.22 -0.06
N ARG A 485 -16.29 -16.98 0.50
CA ARG A 485 -17.19 -15.88 0.14
C ARG A 485 -17.50 -14.99 1.33
N ILE A 486 -17.87 -13.74 1.06
CA ILE A 486 -18.50 -12.91 2.10
C ILE A 486 -19.79 -13.60 2.55
N THR A 487 -20.03 -13.66 3.84
CA THR A 487 -21.27 -14.17 4.41
C THR A 487 -22.14 -13.01 4.88
N LEU A 488 -23.38 -12.96 4.42
CA LEU A 488 -24.43 -12.07 4.88
C LEU A 488 -25.49 -12.88 5.63
N GLN A 489 -25.71 -12.59 6.90
CA GLN A 489 -26.87 -13.07 7.65
C GLN A 489 -27.89 -11.96 7.80
N ILE A 490 -29.15 -12.24 7.47
CA ILE A 490 -30.26 -11.35 7.73
C ILE A 490 -31.04 -11.90 8.92
N HIS A 491 -31.14 -11.07 9.96
CA HIS A 491 -31.91 -11.36 11.17
C HIS A 491 -33.14 -10.45 11.21
N LYS A 492 -34.31 -11.02 11.48
CA LYS A 492 -35.56 -10.28 11.71
C LYS A 492 -36.13 -10.68 13.07
N PHE A 493 -36.34 -9.71 13.96
CA PHE A 493 -36.88 -9.96 15.29
C PHE A 493 -37.55 -8.72 15.87
N ALA A 494 -38.48 -8.96 16.81
CA ALA A 494 -39.12 -7.92 17.57
C ALA A 494 -38.23 -7.48 18.75
N VAL A 495 -38.17 -6.18 19.02
CA VAL A 495 -37.28 -5.59 20.04
C VAL A 495 -38.10 -5.06 21.20
N ARG A 496 -37.70 -5.43 22.42
CA ARG A 496 -38.29 -4.92 23.68
C ARG A 496 -37.24 -4.37 24.63
N THR A 497 -37.66 -3.48 25.52
CA THR A 497 -36.80 -3.03 26.62
C THR A 497 -36.86 -4.04 27.77
N SER A 498 -35.88 -4.02 28.68
CA SER A 498 -35.90 -4.92 29.84
C SER A 498 -37.04 -4.61 30.83
N ARG A 499 -37.66 -3.43 30.72
CA ARG A 499 -38.72 -2.93 31.60
C ARG A 499 -40.12 -3.16 31.03
N GLU A 500 -40.25 -3.32 29.73
CA GLU A 500 -41.53 -3.49 29.03
C GLU A 500 -41.67 -4.91 28.51
N ALA A 501 -42.87 -5.48 28.68
CA ALA A 501 -43.18 -6.83 28.18
C ALA A 501 -43.49 -6.85 26.68
N VAL A 502 -43.90 -5.72 26.11
CA VAL A 502 -44.36 -5.62 24.71
C VAL A 502 -43.21 -5.08 23.85
N PRO A 503 -42.91 -5.71 22.71
CA PRO A 503 -41.97 -5.15 21.74
C PRO A 503 -42.44 -3.79 21.23
N PHE A 504 -41.51 -2.84 21.09
CA PHE A 504 -41.81 -1.48 20.63
C PHE A 504 -41.49 -1.26 19.14
N ALA A 505 -40.74 -2.18 18.51
CA ALA A 505 -40.41 -2.14 17.09
C ALA A 505 -40.00 -3.53 16.55
N GLU A 506 -40.16 -3.73 15.25
CA GLU A 506 -39.50 -4.79 14.49
C GLU A 506 -38.12 -4.31 14.03
N MET A 507 -37.13 -5.19 14.03
CA MET A 507 -35.75 -4.88 13.65
C MET A 507 -35.23 -5.85 12.61
N VAL A 508 -34.65 -5.30 11.54
CA VAL A 508 -33.90 -6.03 10.52
C VAL A 508 -32.42 -5.73 10.73
N VAL A 509 -31.61 -6.78 10.92
CA VAL A 509 -30.16 -6.67 11.13
C VAL A 509 -29.42 -7.52 10.11
N PRO A 510 -28.89 -6.91 9.05
CA PRO A 510 -27.84 -7.48 8.23
C PRO A 510 -26.54 -7.58 9.04
N ALA A 511 -25.95 -8.76 9.08
CA ALA A 511 -24.64 -9.01 9.68
C ALA A 511 -23.70 -9.63 8.65
N PHE A 512 -22.53 -9.03 8.48
CA PHE A 512 -21.55 -9.45 7.48
C PHE A 512 -20.34 -10.10 8.14
N TRP A 513 -19.82 -11.15 7.54
CA TRP A 513 -18.52 -11.73 7.86
C TRP A 513 -17.71 -11.82 6.56
N ILE A 514 -16.51 -11.24 6.57
CA ILE A 514 -15.63 -11.16 5.40
C ILE A 514 -14.44 -12.10 5.64
N PRO A 515 -14.19 -13.09 4.76
CA PRO A 515 -13.05 -13.98 4.89
C PRO A 515 -11.74 -13.21 4.70
N GLU A 516 -10.64 -13.75 5.24
CA GLU A 516 -9.31 -13.13 5.22
C GLU A 516 -8.86 -12.73 3.81
N ARG A 517 -9.11 -13.56 2.80
CA ARG A 517 -8.77 -13.26 1.39
C ARG A 517 -9.41 -11.97 0.88
N LEU A 518 -10.59 -11.63 1.39
CA LEU A 518 -11.38 -10.46 0.99
C LEU A 518 -11.32 -9.35 2.03
N ALA A 519 -10.52 -9.52 3.08
CA ALA A 519 -10.41 -8.54 4.14
C ALA A 519 -9.69 -7.27 3.65
N GLY A 520 -9.95 -6.16 4.32
CA GLY A 520 -9.30 -4.89 4.02
C GLY A 520 -9.21 -3.96 5.22
N GLY A 521 -8.12 -3.20 5.27
CA GLY A 521 -7.93 -2.12 6.23
C GLY A 521 -8.34 -0.77 5.65
N TRP A 522 -8.98 0.05 6.47
CA TRP A 522 -9.40 1.40 6.12
C TRP A 522 -8.98 2.38 7.21
N LEU A 523 -8.49 3.54 6.80
CA LEU A 523 -8.27 4.70 7.66
C LEU A 523 -9.30 5.77 7.31
N LEU A 524 -10.24 6.01 8.22
CA LEU A 524 -11.41 6.86 8.01
C LEU A 524 -11.36 8.10 8.89
N GLU A 525 -11.79 9.24 8.39
CA GLU A 525 -12.03 10.43 9.20
C GLU A 525 -13.10 10.17 10.28
N GLU A 526 -12.81 10.56 11.51
CA GLU A 526 -13.73 10.45 12.64
C GLU A 526 -14.70 11.64 12.64
N GLY A 527 -15.99 11.36 12.47
CA GLY A 527 -17.04 12.38 12.57
C GLY A 527 -17.52 12.97 11.25
N GLY A 528 -17.38 12.26 10.12
CA GLY A 528 -18.00 12.62 8.85
C GLY A 528 -19.42 13.18 8.97
N ALA A 529 -19.64 14.31 8.32
CA ALA A 529 -20.84 15.13 8.38
C ALA A 529 -22.12 14.36 7.99
#